data_AF-A0A933UCL0-F1
#
_entry.id   AF-A0A933UCL0-F1
#
_cell.length_a   1.000
_cell.length_b   1.000
_cell.length_c   1.000
_cell.angle_alpha   90.00
_cell.angle_beta   90.00
_cell.angle_gamma   90.00
#
_symmetry.space_group_name_H-M   'P 1'
#
loop_
_entity.id
_entity.type
_entity.pdbx_description
1 polymer ?
#
loop_
_entity_poly.entity_id
_entity_poly.type
_entity_poly.pdbx_seq_one_letter_code
_entity_poly.pdbx_strand_id
1 'polypeptide(L)'
;MKLNALEQKLIAVARAAAPSDRVPYAFEQRIMARLAETSPLDLAALWARALWRAAAPCLVVALLCSAWLLWQNDAASADDFSQSFESAVLVMADQPQDAW
;
A
#
# COMPACT_ATOMS: atom_id res chain seq x y z
N MET A 1 1.13 47.69 -16.09
CA MET A 1 2.61 47.55 -15.89
C MET A 1 3.13 46.46 -16.82
N LYS A 2 4.23 46.71 -17.55
CA LYS A 2 4.78 45.77 -18.54
C LYS A 2 5.73 44.77 -17.88
N LEU A 3 5.19 43.84 -17.10
CA LEU A 3 5.95 42.79 -16.38
C LEU A 3 6.78 41.92 -17.33
N ASN A 4 6.21 41.48 -18.46
CA ASN A 4 6.93 40.66 -19.46
C ASN A 4 8.17 41.36 -20.03
N ALA A 5 8.11 42.67 -20.25
CA ALA A 5 9.24 43.43 -20.78
C ALA A 5 10.37 43.61 -19.75
N LEU A 6 10.02 43.64 -18.46
CA LEU A 6 10.97 43.70 -17.36
C LEU A 6 11.68 42.35 -17.20
N GLU A 7 10.92 41.25 -17.22
CA GLU A 7 11.44 39.88 -17.13
C GLU A 7 12.41 39.57 -18.26
N GLN A 8 12.05 39.88 -19.51
CA GLN A 8 12.94 39.66 -20.66
C GLN A 8 14.25 40.43 -20.55
N LYS A 9 14.22 41.67 -20.04
CA LYS A 9 15.43 42.47 -19.81
C LYS A 9 16.29 41.90 -18.68
N LEU A 10 15.67 41.44 -17.58
CA LEU A 10 16.38 40.80 -16.47
C LEU A 10 17.06 39.50 -16.92
N ILE A 11 16.38 38.68 -17.72
CA ILE A 11 16.95 37.44 -18.27
C ILE A 11 18.09 37.73 -19.26
N ALA A 12 17.99 38.79 -20.06
CA ALA A 12 19.07 39.19 -20.97
C ALA A 12 20.32 39.65 -20.21
N VAL A 13 20.15 40.43 -19.14
CA VAL A 13 21.25 40.87 -18.26
C VAL A 13 21.87 39.70 -17.52
N ALA A 14 21.06 38.79 -16.97
CA ALA A 14 21.55 37.60 -16.28
C ALA A 14 22.38 36.69 -17.18
N ARG A 15 22.00 36.54 -18.46
CA ARG A 15 22.75 35.74 -19.45
C ARG A 15 24.06 36.39 -19.90
N ALA A 16 24.14 37.72 -19.87
CA ALA A 16 25.35 38.46 -20.23
C ALA A 16 26.38 38.56 -19.09
N ALA A 17 25.99 38.21 -17.86
CA ALA A 17 26.89 38.18 -16.72
C ALA A 17 27.84 36.98 -16.81
N ALA A 18 29.14 37.21 -16.57
CA ALA A 18 30.13 36.14 -16.52
C ALA A 18 29.79 35.17 -15.37
N PRO A 19 29.98 33.85 -15.56
CA PRO A 19 29.76 32.87 -14.50
C PRO A 19 30.66 33.23 -13.31
N SER A 20 30.02 33.61 -12.22
CA SER A 20 30.66 34.08 -11.00
C SER A 20 30.21 33.18 -9.86
N ASP A 21 31.16 32.66 -9.10
CA ASP A 21 30.90 31.87 -7.89
C ASP A 21 30.41 32.74 -6.71
N ARG A 22 30.17 34.02 -6.97
CA ARG A 22 29.81 35.00 -5.96
C ARG A 22 28.32 34.87 -5.63
N VAL A 23 28.03 33.99 -4.69
CA VAL A 23 26.70 33.82 -4.15
C VAL A 23 26.35 35.03 -3.27
N PRO A 24 25.12 35.61 -3.39
CA PRO A 24 24.69 36.69 -2.52
C PRO A 24 24.78 36.32 -1.04
N TYR A 25 25.19 37.28 -0.22
CA TYR A 25 25.28 37.10 1.23
C TYR A 25 23.95 36.56 1.80
N ALA A 26 24.03 35.53 2.64
CA ALA A 26 22.91 34.81 3.24
C ALA A 26 21.96 34.07 2.26
N PHE A 27 22.36 33.84 1.01
CA PHE A 27 21.61 32.98 0.09
C PHE A 27 21.40 31.57 0.66
N GLU A 28 22.47 30.95 1.16
CA GLU A 28 22.39 29.63 1.79
C GLU A 28 21.42 29.62 2.97
N GLN A 29 21.48 30.64 3.84
CA GLN A 29 20.56 30.78 4.97
C GLN A 29 19.11 30.92 4.50
N ARG A 30 18.86 31.66 3.42
CA ARG A 30 17.51 31.82 2.84
C ARG A 30 17.00 30.52 2.23
N ILE A 31 17.86 29.78 1.51
CA ILE A 31 17.47 28.47 0.96
C ILE A 31 17.22 27.47 2.08
N MET A 32 18.09 27.39 3.08
CA MET A 32 17.90 26.50 4.23
C MET A 32 16.65 26.87 5.03
N ALA A 33 16.34 28.15 5.21
CA ALA A 33 15.09 28.60 5.82
C ALA A 33 13.86 28.15 5.01
N ARG A 34 13.87 28.33 3.69
CA ARG A 34 12.79 27.85 2.81
C ARG A 34 12.64 26.34 2.82
N LEU A 35 13.76 25.62 2.89
CA LEU A 35 13.79 24.15 2.94
C LEU A 35 13.27 23.62 4.28
N ALA A 36 13.55 24.35 5.37
CA ALA A 36 13.00 24.06 6.69
C ALA A 36 11.51 24.42 6.82
N GLU A 37 11.06 25.46 6.12
CA GLU A 37 9.64 25.85 6.02
C GLU A 37 8.81 24.88 5.16
N THR A 38 9.42 24.21 4.19
CA THR A 38 8.77 23.10 3.50
C THR A 38 8.59 21.96 4.48
N SER A 39 7.34 21.80 4.93
CA SER A 39 6.90 20.64 5.71
C SER A 39 7.53 19.37 5.17
N PRO A 40 8.14 18.52 6.01
CA PRO A 40 8.67 17.25 5.54
C PRO A 40 7.52 16.55 4.81
N LEU A 41 7.76 16.15 3.55
CA LEU A 41 6.84 15.27 2.87
C LEU A 41 6.58 14.11 3.82
N ASP A 42 5.31 13.82 4.08
CA ASP A 42 4.91 12.69 4.91
C ASP A 42 5.22 11.40 4.13
N LEU A 43 6.50 11.03 4.15
CA LEU A 43 7.03 9.84 3.50
C LEU A 43 6.31 8.61 4.04
N ALA A 44 5.94 8.62 5.33
CA ALA A 44 5.18 7.55 5.96
C ALA A 44 3.79 7.43 5.33
N ALA A 45 3.08 8.54 5.08
CA ALA A 45 1.80 8.50 4.36
C ALA A 45 1.95 8.01 2.91
N LEU A 46 3.02 8.40 2.21
CA LEU A 46 3.32 7.92 0.86
C LEU A 46 3.58 6.42 0.82
N TRP A 47 4.39 5.92 1.75
CA TRP A 47 4.69 4.49 1.91
C TRP A 47 3.48 3.69 2.36
N ALA A 48 2.71 4.21 3.31
CA ALA A 48 1.46 3.58 3.75
C ALA A 48 0.48 3.46 2.60
N ARG A 49 0.34 4.50 1.76
CA ARG A 49 -0.53 4.48 0.59
C ARG A 49 -0.06 3.52 -0.49
N ALA A 50 1.26 3.38 -0.68
CA ALA A 50 1.84 2.40 -1.58
C ALA A 50 1.59 0.96 -1.08
N LEU A 51 1.81 0.69 0.20
CA LEU A 51 1.51 -0.60 0.83
C LEU A 51 0.02 -0.95 0.72
N TRP A 52 -0.85 0.04 0.96
CA TRP A 52 -2.29 -0.18 0.92
C TRP A 52 -2.76 -0.60 -0.48
N ARG A 53 -2.17 -0.04 -1.55
CA ARG A 53 -2.51 -0.44 -2.93
C ARG A 53 -2.19 -1.90 -3.24
N ALA A 54 -1.20 -2.49 -2.57
CA ALA A 54 -0.86 -3.92 -2.72
C ALA A 54 -1.69 -4.82 -1.79
N ALA A 55 -1.96 -4.37 -0.57
CA ALA A 55 -2.76 -5.15 0.39
C ALA A 55 -4.24 -5.23 0.01
N ALA A 56 -4.79 -4.17 -0.58
CA ALA A 56 -6.20 -4.09 -0.99
C ALA A 56 -6.69 -5.27 -1.85
N PRO A 57 -6.04 -5.60 -2.99
CA PRO A 57 -6.50 -6.70 -3.84
C PRO A 57 -6.39 -8.04 -3.13
N CYS A 58 -5.35 -8.25 -2.31
CA CYS A 58 -5.20 -9.49 -1.54
C CYS A 58 -6.33 -9.67 -0.54
N LEU A 59 -6.69 -8.60 0.18
CA LEU A 59 -7.76 -8.61 1.17
C LEU A 59 -9.13 -8.83 0.51
N VAL A 60 -9.37 -8.22 -0.66
CA VAL A 60 -10.57 -8.44 -1.45
C VAL A 60 -10.68 -9.90 -1.92
N VAL A 61 -9.61 -10.48 -2.48
CA VAL A 61 -9.62 -11.88 -2.93
C VAL A 61 -9.83 -12.84 -1.75
N ALA A 62 -9.17 -12.60 -0.60
CA ALA A 62 -9.36 -13.41 0.60
C ALA A 62 -10.80 -13.34 1.13
N LEU A 63 -11.43 -12.16 1.12
CA LEU A 63 -12.84 -12.00 1.47
C LEU A 63 -13.76 -12.72 0.49
N LEU A 64 -13.47 -12.64 -0.82
CA LEU A 64 -14.27 -13.34 -1.83
C LEU A 64 -14.19 -14.86 -1.67
N CYS A 65 -12.98 -15.39 -1.46
CA CYS A 65 -12.76 -16.82 -1.25
C CYS A 65 -13.40 -17.31 0.05
N SER A 66 -13.25 -16.57 1.15
CA SER A 66 -13.89 -16.94 2.42
C SER A 66 -15.41 -16.89 2.34
N ALA A 67 -15.99 -15.87 1.71
CA ALA A 67 -17.43 -15.81 1.45
C ALA A 67 -17.90 -16.98 0.58
N TRP A 68 -17.12 -17.36 -0.43
CA TRP A 68 -17.42 -18.49 -1.31
C TRP A 68 -17.35 -19.84 -0.60
N LEU A 69 -16.39 -20.02 0.32
CA LEU A 69 -16.30 -21.22 1.14
C LEU A 69 -17.49 -21.29 2.10
N LEU A 70 -17.83 -20.20 2.78
CA LEU A 70 -18.96 -20.17 3.72
C LEU A 70 -20.29 -20.48 3.01
N TRP A 71 -20.51 -19.94 1.81
CA TRP A 71 -21.69 -20.24 1.00
C TRP A 71 -21.80 -21.74 0.65
N GLN A 72 -20.67 -22.40 0.36
CA GLN A 72 -20.65 -23.84 0.08
C GLN A 72 -20.79 -24.67 1.36
N ASN A 73 -20.22 -24.17 2.46
CA ASN A 73 -20.15 -24.87 3.74
C ASN A 73 -21.50 -24.86 4.46
N ASP A 74 -22.30 -23.79 4.37
CA ASP A 74 -23.67 -23.74 4.94
C ASP A 74 -24.59 -24.87 4.44
N ALA A 75 -24.29 -25.46 3.28
CA ALA A 75 -25.03 -26.62 2.74
C ALA A 75 -24.51 -27.99 3.24
N ALA A 76 -23.34 -28.06 3.89
CA ALA A 76 -22.64 -29.31 4.14
C ALA A 76 -22.13 -29.51 5.58
N SER A 77 -21.75 -28.48 6.35
CA SER A 77 -20.81 -28.69 7.48
C SER A 77 -21.33 -29.49 8.67
N ALA A 78 -22.58 -29.27 9.07
CA ALA A 78 -23.10 -29.87 10.30
C ALA A 78 -23.57 -31.31 10.07
N ASP A 79 -24.27 -31.55 8.95
CA ASP A 79 -24.75 -32.87 8.57
C ASP A 79 -23.62 -33.78 8.06
N ASP A 80 -22.66 -33.27 7.28
CA ASP A 80 -21.56 -34.07 6.70
C ASP A 80 -20.57 -34.56 7.78
N PHE A 81 -20.27 -33.74 8.80
CA PHE A 81 -19.41 -34.16 9.91
C PHE A 81 -20.08 -35.20 10.80
N SER A 82 -21.38 -35.02 11.11
CA SER A 82 -22.14 -35.99 11.90
C SER A 82 -22.23 -37.34 11.18
N GLN A 83 -22.52 -37.32 9.87
CA GLN A 83 -22.65 -38.53 9.04
C GLN A 83 -21.31 -39.24 8.84
N SER A 84 -20.23 -38.49 8.59
CA SER A 84 -18.88 -39.08 8.46
C SER A 84 -18.40 -39.69 9.77
N PHE A 85 -18.67 -39.05 10.91
CA PHE A 85 -18.37 -39.61 12.23
C PHE A 85 -19.18 -40.88 12.53
N GLU A 86 -20.49 -40.86 12.28
CA GLU A 86 -21.35 -42.02 12.50
C GLU A 86 -20.93 -43.21 11.63
N SER A 87 -20.60 -42.97 10.35
CA SER A 87 -20.07 -44.01 9.46
C SER A 87 -18.74 -44.57 9.95
N ALA A 88 -17.83 -43.73 10.44
CA ALA A 88 -16.53 -44.16 10.93
C ALA A 88 -16.66 -45.01 12.20
N VAL A 89 -17.58 -44.64 13.11
CA VAL A 89 -17.88 -45.42 14.32
C VAL A 89 -18.55 -46.75 13.97
N LEU A 90 -19.53 -46.75 13.05
CA LEU A 90 -20.19 -47.98 12.62
C LEU A 90 -19.21 -48.94 11.91
N VAL A 91 -18.33 -48.42 11.06
CA VAL A 91 -17.28 -49.23 10.41
C VAL A 91 -16.30 -49.80 11.45
N MET A 92 -15.95 -49.03 12.47
CA MET A 92 -15.06 -49.49 13.54
C MET A 92 -15.74 -50.48 14.49
N ALA A 93 -17.05 -50.36 14.69
CA ALA A 93 -17.86 -51.28 15.51
C ALA A 93 -18.22 -52.57 14.76
N ASP A 94 -18.38 -52.51 13.43
CA ASP A 94 -18.66 -53.65 12.56
C ASP A 94 -17.40 -54.43 12.16
N GLN A 95 -16.19 -53.89 12.42
CA GLN A 95 -14.95 -54.65 12.29
C GLN A 95 -15.04 -55.90 13.17
N PRO A 96 -15.22 -57.10 12.58
CA PRO A 96 -15.25 -58.33 13.35
C PRO A 96 -13.86 -58.52 13.94
N GLN A 97 -13.83 -58.93 15.20
CA GLN A 97 -12.63 -59.16 16.00
C GLN A 97 -11.87 -60.42 15.56
N ASP A 98 -11.80 -60.66 14.25
CA ASP A 98 -11.16 -61.78 13.58
C ASP A 98 -9.84 -61.31 12.98
N ALA A 99 -8.97 -60.80 13.84
CA ALA A 99 -7.54 -60.65 13.56
C ALA A 99 -6.77 -61.63 14.46
N TRP A 100 -6.93 -62.92 14.16
CA TRP A 100 -5.98 -64.00 14.49
C TRP A 100 -5.83 -64.92 13.30
#